data_AF-A0A4U5NWF5-F1
#
_entry.id   AF-A0A4U5NWF5-F1
#
_cell.length_a   1.000
_cell.length_b   1.000
_cell.length_c   1.000
_cell.angle_alpha   90.00
_cell.angle_beta   90.00
_cell.angle_gamma   90.00
#
_symmetry.space_group_name_H-M   'P 1'
#
loop_
_entity.id
_entity.type
_entity.pdbx_description
1 polymer ?
#
loop_
_entity_poly.entity_id
_entity_poly.type
_entity_poly.pdbx_seq_one_letter_code
_entity_poly.pdbx_strand_id
1 'polypeptide(L)'
;MAATNDYSDVLRVSPIPKKIGYGHSFFRPLPDPRHCGSLRIPYEFCLCKKEFLPELNKKSATLKRLANFATSGLMSILEKDEVADKCEILSPLYNKTTVTPLVNPDTTSSAKLFKINLVVTPGEGEFEGYLSTDDTNQIELISKGMTRMDSYGDESACIADVAGGKPQSAPICLCRKEFMPTTAKP
;
A
#
# COMPACT_ATOMS: atom_id res chain seq x y z
N MET A 1 -17.50 -27.39 15.59
CA MET A 1 -17.11 -26.29 16.51
C MET A 1 -16.66 -25.15 15.62
N ALA A 2 -17.36 -24.01 15.69
CA ALA A 2 -17.13 -22.88 14.79
C ALA A 2 -15.75 -22.28 15.08
N ALA A 3 -14.87 -22.28 14.07
CA ALA A 3 -13.60 -21.59 14.13
C ALA A 3 -13.87 -20.09 14.01
N THR A 4 -13.61 -19.34 15.07
CA THR A 4 -13.57 -17.89 15.03
C THR A 4 -12.36 -17.49 14.18
N ASN A 5 -12.62 -16.88 13.03
CA ASN A 5 -11.60 -16.18 12.26
C ASN A 5 -11.07 -15.08 13.20
N ASP A 6 -9.80 -15.11 13.60
CA ASP A 6 -9.18 -14.03 14.37
C ASP A 6 -8.04 -13.49 13.50
N TYR A 7 -8.27 -12.34 12.87
CA TYR A 7 -7.33 -11.68 11.95
C TYR A 7 -6.36 -10.73 12.67
N SER A 8 -6.30 -10.75 14.00
CA SER A 8 -5.42 -9.87 14.78
C SER A 8 -3.92 -10.04 14.43
N ASP A 9 -3.52 -11.19 13.89
CA ASP A 9 -2.16 -11.44 13.40
C ASP A 9 -1.84 -10.77 12.04
N VAL A 10 -2.84 -10.38 11.24
CA VAL A 10 -2.61 -9.52 10.05
C VAL A 10 -2.26 -8.09 10.49
N LEU A 11 -2.84 -7.66 11.60
CA LEU A 11 -2.84 -6.27 12.06
C LEU A 11 -1.69 -5.97 13.04
N ARG A 12 -0.87 -6.95 13.40
CA ARG A 12 0.25 -6.77 14.33
C ARG A 12 1.58 -6.88 13.61
N VAL A 13 2.13 -5.74 13.21
CA VAL A 13 3.56 -5.65 12.88
C VAL A 13 4.35 -5.85 14.17
N SER A 14 4.90 -7.06 14.35
CA SER A 14 5.74 -7.37 15.51
C SER A 14 7.07 -6.57 15.44
N PRO A 15 7.50 -5.89 16.52
CA PRO A 15 8.63 -4.94 16.49
C PRO A 15 10.02 -5.59 16.49
N ILE A 16 10.14 -6.90 16.27
CA ILE A 16 11.42 -7.62 16.35
C ILE A 16 11.83 -8.11 14.95
N PRO A 17 12.98 -7.68 14.39
CA PRO A 17 13.49 -8.20 13.15
C PRO A 17 14.10 -9.58 13.41
N LYS A 18 13.25 -10.61 13.59
CA LYS A 18 13.72 -11.98 13.41
C LYS A 18 14.15 -12.08 11.94
N LYS A 19 15.33 -12.64 11.66
CA LYS A 19 15.73 -13.04 10.30
C LYS A 19 14.64 -13.98 9.77
N ILE A 20 13.70 -13.43 9.00
CA ILE A 20 12.51 -14.14 8.53
C ILE A 20 12.93 -14.94 7.31
N GLY A 21 12.98 -16.27 7.45
CA GLY A 21 13.03 -17.16 6.30
C GLY A 21 11.74 -17.01 5.50
N TYR A 22 11.86 -16.68 4.21
CA TYR A 22 10.73 -16.71 3.30
C TYR A 22 10.33 -18.17 3.03
N GLY A 23 9.03 -18.48 3.14
CA GLY A 23 8.46 -19.79 2.83
C GLY A 23 8.29 -20.71 4.05
N HIS A 24 7.09 -21.28 4.18
CA HIS A 24 6.86 -22.42 5.07
C HIS A 24 7.26 -23.71 4.34
N SER A 25 8.02 -24.57 5.03
CA SER A 25 8.38 -25.90 4.52
C SER A 25 7.13 -26.68 4.11
N PHE A 26 7.07 -27.15 2.86
CA PHE A 26 5.99 -27.98 2.34
C PHE A 26 5.72 -29.24 3.19
N PHE A 27 6.77 -29.80 3.80
CA PHE A 27 6.70 -31.00 4.63
C PHE A 27 6.25 -30.76 6.08
N ARG A 28 6.00 -29.50 6.47
CA ARG A 28 5.53 -29.16 7.83
C ARG A 28 4.07 -28.73 7.76
N PRO A 29 3.25 -29.08 8.77
CA PRO A 29 1.91 -28.55 8.85
C PRO A 29 1.97 -27.02 8.88
N LEU A 30 1.08 -26.39 8.12
CA LEU A 30 0.91 -24.94 8.17
C LEU A 30 0.38 -24.54 9.55
N PRO A 31 0.76 -23.35 10.05
CA PRO A 31 0.24 -22.85 11.31
C PRO A 31 -1.28 -22.68 11.23
N ASP A 32 -1.98 -23.15 12.26
CA ASP A 32 -3.39 -22.88 12.47
C ASP A 32 -3.55 -21.63 13.35
N PRO A 33 -4.58 -20.79 13.12
CA PRO A 33 -5.62 -20.91 12.09
C PRO A 33 -5.09 -20.59 10.69
N ARG A 34 -5.61 -21.22 9.62
CA ARG A 34 -5.13 -21.02 8.23
C ARG A 34 -5.80 -19.84 7.53
N HIS A 35 -5.38 -18.63 7.86
CA HIS A 35 -5.79 -17.41 7.15
C HIS A 35 -4.55 -16.66 6.63
N CYS A 36 -4.77 -15.68 5.77
CA CYS A 36 -3.68 -14.95 5.12
C CYS A 36 -2.76 -14.24 6.11
N GLY A 37 -3.26 -13.88 7.31
CA GLY A 37 -2.44 -13.31 8.38
C GLY A 37 -1.45 -14.28 9.00
N SER A 38 -1.94 -15.43 9.47
CA SER A 38 -1.07 -16.45 10.07
C SER A 38 -0.04 -16.98 9.08
N LEU A 39 -0.41 -17.06 7.79
CA LEU A 39 0.46 -17.46 6.70
C LEU A 39 1.33 -16.32 6.15
N ARG A 40 1.18 -15.10 6.68
CA ARG A 40 1.90 -13.88 6.26
C ARG A 40 1.82 -13.62 4.76
N ILE A 41 0.67 -13.94 4.18
CA ILE A 41 0.34 -13.64 2.78
C ILE A 41 -0.25 -12.23 2.77
N PRO A 42 0.36 -11.28 2.03
CA PRO A 42 -0.20 -9.94 1.88
C PRO A 42 -1.64 -10.00 1.37
N TYR A 43 -2.49 -9.09 1.83
CA TYR A 43 -3.93 -9.18 1.62
C TYR A 43 -4.33 -9.19 0.13
N GLU A 44 -3.58 -8.48 -0.72
CA GLU A 44 -3.71 -8.48 -2.18
C GLU A 44 -3.61 -9.89 -2.79
N PHE A 45 -2.74 -10.75 -2.24
CA PHE A 45 -2.52 -12.13 -2.72
C PHE A 45 -3.37 -13.17 -1.98
N CYS A 46 -4.22 -12.73 -1.06
CA CYS A 46 -5.13 -13.62 -0.36
C CYS A 46 -6.17 -14.20 -1.33
N LEU A 47 -6.24 -15.54 -1.42
CA LEU A 47 -7.11 -16.28 -2.34
C LEU A 47 -8.58 -16.32 -1.92
N CYS A 48 -8.90 -15.88 -0.70
CA CYS A 48 -10.27 -15.79 -0.23
C CYS A 48 -11.08 -14.83 -1.11
N LYS A 49 -12.36 -15.17 -1.35
CA LYS A 49 -13.27 -14.28 -2.08
C LYS A 49 -13.44 -12.98 -1.28
N LYS A 50 -13.15 -11.86 -1.93
CA LYS A 50 -13.33 -10.52 -1.35
C LYS A 50 -14.70 -9.99 -1.76
N GLU A 51 -15.51 -9.60 -0.80
CA GLU A 51 -16.81 -8.98 -1.05
C GLU A 51 -16.70 -7.47 -0.86
N PHE A 52 -16.92 -6.74 -1.96
CA PHE A 52 -16.80 -5.29 -2.02
C PHE A 52 -18.16 -4.63 -1.80
N LEU A 53 -18.19 -3.62 -0.95
CA LEU A 53 -19.34 -2.75 -0.72
C LEU A 53 -19.28 -1.55 -1.68
N PRO A 54 -20.38 -0.79 -1.83
CA PRO A 54 -20.38 0.41 -2.65
C PRO A 54 -19.28 1.41 -2.25
N GLU A 55 -18.69 2.09 -3.24
CA GLU A 55 -17.64 3.07 -3.01
C GLU A 55 -18.07 4.17 -2.05
N LEU A 56 -17.12 4.66 -1.26
CA LEU A 56 -17.32 5.84 -0.43
C LEU A 56 -17.56 7.08 -1.29
N ASN A 57 -18.44 7.95 -0.82
CA ASN A 57 -18.65 9.26 -1.44
C ASN A 57 -17.34 10.06 -1.49
N LYS A 58 -17.02 10.71 -2.62
CA LYS A 58 -15.82 11.55 -2.80
C LYS A 58 -15.69 12.68 -1.78
N LYS A 59 -16.81 13.12 -1.18
CA LYS A 59 -16.83 14.15 -0.12
C LYS A 59 -16.65 13.58 1.29
N SER A 60 -16.59 12.26 1.46
CA SER A 60 -16.46 11.59 2.76
C SER A 60 -15.15 11.96 3.46
N ALA A 61 -15.24 12.29 4.75
CA ALA A 61 -14.07 12.51 5.60
C ALA A 61 -13.18 11.27 5.69
N THR A 62 -13.79 10.07 5.72
CA THR A 62 -13.07 8.79 5.75
C THR A 62 -12.23 8.58 4.50
N LEU A 63 -12.79 8.88 3.31
CA LEU A 63 -12.04 8.78 2.05
C LEU A 63 -10.83 9.70 2.08
N LYS A 64 -11.01 10.96 2.48
CA LYS A 64 -9.90 11.92 2.57
C LYS A 64 -8.81 11.46 3.54
N ARG A 65 -9.20 10.92 4.70
CA ARG A 65 -8.28 10.42 5.71
C ARG A 65 -7.45 9.24 5.19
N LEU A 66 -8.10 8.27 4.55
CA LEU A 66 -7.43 7.09 3.97
C LEU A 66 -6.50 7.48 2.81
N ALA A 67 -6.93 8.41 1.95
CA ALA A 67 -6.12 8.91 0.85
C ALA A 67 -4.87 9.66 1.36
N ASN A 68 -5.02 10.54 2.35
CA ASN A 68 -3.90 11.24 2.97
C ASN A 68 -2.91 10.27 3.64
N PHE A 69 -3.40 9.25 4.34
CA PHE A 69 -2.56 8.21 4.91
C PHE A 69 -1.76 7.47 3.83
N ALA A 70 -2.41 7.05 2.75
CA ALA A 70 -1.76 6.35 1.64
C ALA A 70 -0.70 7.23 0.96
N THR A 71 -1.00 8.50 0.68
CA THR A 71 -0.03 9.44 0.11
C THR A 71 1.15 9.70 1.06
N SER A 72 0.90 9.83 2.38
CA SER A 72 1.97 10.00 3.37
C SER A 72 2.88 8.76 3.42
N GLY A 73 2.30 7.56 3.29
CA GLY A 73 3.05 6.32 3.17
C GLY A 73 3.96 6.29 1.93
N LEU A 74 3.48 6.78 0.78
CA LEU A 74 4.31 6.94 -0.42
C LEU A 74 5.48 7.90 -0.19
N MET A 75 5.23 9.07 0.41
CA MET A 75 6.27 10.06 0.70
C MET A 75 7.31 9.52 1.69
N SER A 76 6.89 8.75 2.70
CA SER A 76 7.79 8.12 3.67
C SER A 76 8.77 7.13 3.00
N ILE A 77 8.38 6.49 1.90
CA ILE A 77 9.28 5.63 1.12
C ILE A 77 10.37 6.46 0.43
N LEU A 78 10.00 7.61 -0.14
CA LEU A 78 10.96 8.53 -0.77
C LEU A 78 11.96 9.09 0.25
N GLU A 79 11.49 9.41 1.45
CA GLU A 79 12.33 9.90 2.55
C GLU A 79 13.30 8.81 3.03
N LYS A 80 12.80 7.58 3.19
CA LYS A 80 13.61 6.43 3.61
C LYS A 80 14.70 6.08 2.59
N ASP A 81 14.40 6.24 1.31
CA ASP A 81 15.36 6.03 0.22
C ASP A 81 16.27 7.26 -0.01
N GLU A 82 16.13 8.33 0.80
CA GLU A 82 16.93 9.57 0.72
C GLU A 82 16.86 10.26 -0.65
N VAL A 83 15.68 10.24 -1.29
CA VAL A 83 15.45 10.83 -2.62
C VAL A 83 14.30 11.84 -2.67
N ALA A 84 13.65 12.12 -1.53
CA ALA A 84 12.50 13.01 -1.44
C ALA A 84 12.79 14.46 -1.93
N ASP A 85 14.05 14.90 -1.88
CA ASP A 85 14.51 16.18 -2.39
C ASP A 85 14.45 16.27 -3.92
N LYS A 86 14.65 15.15 -4.61
CA LYS A 86 14.63 15.06 -6.09
C LYS A 86 13.23 14.88 -6.66
N CYS A 87 12.30 14.40 -5.85
CA CYS A 87 10.94 14.08 -6.26
C CYS A 87 9.96 15.21 -5.91
N GLU A 88 8.91 15.34 -6.70
CA GLU A 88 7.76 16.21 -6.45
C GLU A 88 7.00 15.77 -5.20
N ILE A 89 6.42 16.74 -4.50
CA ILE A 89 5.57 16.47 -3.33
C ILE A 89 4.21 15.98 -3.84
N LEU A 90 3.89 14.72 -3.53
CA LEU A 90 2.63 14.12 -3.94
C LEU A 90 1.49 14.53 -3.01
N SER A 91 0.32 14.76 -3.59
CA SER A 91 -0.94 15.02 -2.88
C SER A 91 -2.07 14.18 -3.48
N PRO A 92 -3.08 13.77 -2.70
CA PRO A 92 -4.19 12.99 -3.26
C PRO A 92 -5.08 13.83 -4.19
N LEU A 93 -5.41 13.27 -5.34
CA LEU A 93 -6.40 13.78 -6.28
C LEU A 93 -7.77 13.15 -5.96
N TYR A 94 -8.50 13.78 -5.03
CA TYR A 94 -9.72 13.20 -4.42
C TYR A 94 -10.86 12.91 -5.39
N ASN A 95 -11.00 13.66 -6.47
CA ASN A 95 -12.05 13.45 -7.47
C ASN A 95 -11.84 12.15 -8.27
N LYS A 96 -10.60 11.74 -8.49
CA LYS A 96 -10.26 10.48 -9.19
C LYS A 96 -10.03 9.31 -8.22
N THR A 97 -9.53 9.56 -7.00
CA THR A 97 -9.30 8.53 -5.98
C THR A 97 -10.59 7.80 -5.59
N THR A 98 -10.59 6.47 -5.59
CA THR A 98 -11.72 5.64 -5.11
C THR A 98 -11.33 4.89 -3.84
N VAL A 99 -12.31 4.71 -2.95
CA VAL A 99 -12.18 3.87 -1.77
C VAL A 99 -13.40 2.97 -1.68
N THR A 100 -13.16 1.67 -1.69
CA THR A 100 -14.19 0.64 -1.69
C THR A 100 -14.08 -0.14 -0.38
N PRO A 101 -15.05 -0.02 0.54
CA PRO A 101 -15.07 -0.83 1.75
C PRO A 101 -15.25 -2.31 1.40
N LEU A 102 -14.72 -3.18 2.25
CA LEU A 102 -14.87 -4.63 2.13
C LEU A 102 -15.65 -5.16 3.31
N VAL A 103 -16.44 -6.21 3.06
CA VAL A 103 -17.00 -7.02 4.14
C VAL A 103 -15.84 -7.71 4.85
N ASN A 104 -15.70 -7.48 6.15
CA ASN A 104 -14.70 -8.20 6.94
C ASN A 104 -15.16 -9.66 7.10
N PRO A 105 -14.42 -10.66 6.58
CA PRO A 105 -14.76 -12.07 6.77
C PRO A 105 -14.59 -12.53 8.23
N ASP A 106 -13.88 -11.74 9.04
CA ASP A 106 -13.78 -11.90 10.47
C ASP A 106 -14.88 -11.10 11.17
N THR A 107 -15.89 -11.80 11.68
CA THR A 107 -17.00 -11.19 12.42
C THR A 107 -16.67 -10.89 13.88
N THR A 108 -15.52 -11.34 14.37
CA THR A 108 -15.04 -11.09 15.74
C THR A 108 -14.17 -9.85 15.81
N SER A 109 -13.53 -9.48 14.71
CA SER A 109 -12.76 -8.26 14.57
C SER A 109 -13.65 -7.08 14.19
N SER A 110 -13.49 -5.98 14.92
CA SER A 110 -14.11 -4.70 14.60
C SER A 110 -13.37 -3.92 13.50
N ALA A 111 -12.27 -4.48 12.98
CA ALA A 111 -11.49 -3.86 11.93
C ALA A 111 -12.34 -3.69 10.66
N LYS A 112 -12.28 -2.50 10.08
CA LYS A 112 -12.90 -2.19 8.79
C LYS A 112 -11.84 -2.27 7.72
N LEU A 113 -12.16 -2.94 6.62
CA LEU A 113 -11.23 -3.16 5.51
C LEU A 113 -11.61 -2.28 4.33
N PHE A 114 -10.62 -1.75 3.64
CA PHE A 114 -10.78 -0.85 2.50
C PHE A 114 -9.82 -1.23 1.40
N LYS A 115 -10.30 -1.23 0.16
CA LYS A 115 -9.46 -1.14 -1.03
C LYS A 115 -9.39 0.32 -1.43
N ILE A 116 -8.19 0.82 -1.69
CA ILE A 116 -7.96 2.17 -2.18
C ILE A 116 -7.32 2.12 -3.56
N ASN A 117 -7.91 2.83 -4.52
CA ASN A 117 -7.25 3.20 -5.76
C ASN A 117 -6.94 4.70 -5.65
N LEU A 118 -5.73 4.99 -5.18
CA LEU A 118 -5.23 6.33 -4.95
C LEU A 118 -4.75 6.92 -6.27
N VAL A 119 -5.23 8.10 -6.61
CA VAL A 119 -4.66 8.91 -7.70
C VAL A 119 -3.97 10.11 -7.09
N VAL A 120 -2.71 10.38 -7.47
CA VAL A 120 -1.91 11.47 -6.90
C VAL A 120 -1.74 12.63 -7.89
N THR A 121 -1.39 13.79 -7.38
CA THR A 121 -0.96 14.95 -8.17
C THR A 121 0.33 15.50 -7.55
N PRO A 122 1.29 15.99 -8.35
CA PRO A 122 1.33 16.00 -9.82
C PRO A 122 1.51 14.61 -10.46
N GLY A 123 1.31 14.52 -11.78
CA GLY A 123 1.55 13.30 -12.58
C GLY A 123 0.36 12.34 -12.75
N GLU A 124 -0.71 12.51 -11.96
CA GLU A 124 -1.91 11.66 -12.04
C GLU A 124 -1.67 10.16 -11.83
N GLY A 125 -0.58 9.81 -11.14
CA GLY A 125 -0.21 8.42 -10.92
C GLY A 125 -1.23 7.62 -10.12
N GLU A 126 -1.49 6.39 -10.54
CA GLU A 126 -2.50 5.50 -9.98
C GLU A 126 -1.85 4.39 -9.13
N PHE A 127 -2.28 4.28 -7.88
CA PHE A 127 -1.76 3.31 -6.93
C PHE A 127 -2.90 2.51 -6.31
N GLU A 128 -2.73 1.19 -6.24
CA GLU A 128 -3.67 0.29 -5.57
C GLU A 128 -3.08 -0.23 -4.26
N GLY A 129 -3.93 -0.34 -3.22
CA GLY A 129 -3.58 -1.00 -1.97
C GLY A 129 -4.78 -1.32 -1.11
N TYR A 130 -4.54 -2.05 -0.02
CA TYR A 130 -5.55 -2.38 0.98
C TYR A 130 -5.17 -1.81 2.35
N LEU A 131 -6.16 -1.18 2.99
CA LEU A 131 -6.04 -0.53 4.29
C LEU A 131 -7.01 -1.17 5.28
N SER A 132 -6.65 -1.16 6.55
CA SER A 132 -7.56 -1.47 7.66
C SER A 132 -7.71 -0.25 8.57
N THR A 133 -8.84 -0.18 9.28
CA THR A 133 -8.99 0.71 10.42
C THR A 133 -9.56 -0.02 11.62
N ASP A 134 -8.99 0.19 12.79
CA ASP A 134 -9.50 -0.33 14.06
C ASP A 134 -10.62 0.58 14.65
N ASP A 135 -11.11 0.22 15.84
CA ASP A 135 -12.10 1.02 16.57
C ASP A 135 -11.57 2.39 17.01
N THR A 136 -10.26 2.52 17.16
CA THR A 136 -9.61 3.80 17.50
C THR A 136 -9.38 4.69 16.28
N ASN A 137 -9.84 4.26 15.09
CA ASN A 137 -9.63 4.92 13.80
C ASN A 137 -8.16 5.01 13.36
N GLN A 138 -7.26 4.23 13.95
CA GLN A 138 -5.91 4.07 13.45
C GLN A 138 -5.97 3.35 12.11
N ILE A 139 -5.22 3.86 11.13
CA ILE A 139 -5.16 3.31 9.77
C ILE A 139 -3.88 2.50 9.66
N GLU A 140 -3.99 1.29 9.13
CA GLU A 140 -2.84 0.44 8.83
C GLU A 140 -2.86 0.01 7.35
N LEU A 141 -1.67 -0.11 6.77
CA LEU A 141 -1.49 -0.72 5.45
C LEU A 141 -1.35 -2.22 5.62
N ILE A 142 -2.34 -2.98 5.14
CA ILE A 142 -2.34 -4.45 5.19
C ILE A 142 -1.81 -5.08 3.90
N SER A 143 -1.57 -4.26 2.88
CA SER A 143 -0.81 -4.65 1.71
C SER A 143 0.68 -4.61 1.96
N LYS A 144 1.46 -5.34 1.14
CA LYS A 144 2.93 -5.28 1.18
C LYS A 144 3.44 -3.85 0.93
N GLY A 145 2.71 -3.10 0.12
CA GLY A 145 2.97 -1.72 -0.26
C GLY A 145 1.81 -1.20 -1.12
N MET A 146 1.90 0.07 -1.52
CA MET A 146 1.06 0.62 -2.58
C MET A 146 1.66 0.24 -3.94
N THR A 147 0.88 -0.38 -4.81
CA THR A 147 1.34 -0.83 -6.12
C THR A 147 0.95 0.19 -7.19
N ARG A 148 1.91 0.72 -7.94
CA ARG A 148 1.63 1.58 -9.11
C ARG A 148 0.95 0.75 -10.21
N MET A 149 -0.18 1.23 -10.73
CA MET A 149 -1.02 0.51 -11.69
C MET A 149 -0.81 0.97 -13.13
N ASP A 150 -0.39 2.22 -13.33
CA ASP A 150 -0.04 2.82 -14.61
C ASP A 150 1.48 2.84 -14.84
N SER A 151 1.87 3.08 -16.09
CA SER A 151 3.28 3.17 -16.47
C SER A 151 3.85 4.53 -16.09
N TYR A 152 4.98 4.54 -15.39
CA TYR A 152 5.66 5.76 -14.93
C TYR A 152 6.85 6.17 -15.84
N GLY A 153 7.23 5.35 -16.82
CA GLY A 153 8.25 5.70 -17.83
C GLY A 153 9.54 6.29 -17.24
N ASP A 154 9.87 7.51 -17.67
CA ASP A 154 11.04 8.28 -17.26
C ASP A 154 10.73 9.30 -16.14
N GLU A 155 9.55 9.25 -15.53
CA GLU A 155 9.16 10.13 -14.42
C GLU A 155 10.14 10.04 -13.25
N SER A 156 10.81 8.90 -13.07
CA SER A 156 11.76 8.63 -11.99
C SER A 156 13.23 8.67 -12.44
N ALA A 157 13.55 9.29 -13.59
CA ALA A 157 14.89 9.25 -14.18
C ALA A 157 15.99 9.81 -13.27
N CYS A 158 15.68 10.86 -12.49
CA CYS A 158 16.59 11.50 -11.53
C CYS A 158 17.07 10.60 -10.37
N ILE A 159 16.42 9.44 -10.17
CA ILE A 159 16.78 8.47 -9.13
C ILE A 159 17.20 7.10 -9.69
N ALA A 160 17.25 6.94 -11.02
CA ALA A 160 17.57 5.69 -11.68
C ALA A 160 19.00 5.20 -11.40
N ASP A 161 19.94 6.11 -11.12
CA ASP A 161 21.37 5.81 -10.98
C ASP A 161 21.87 5.75 -9.53
N VAL A 162 21.01 6.04 -8.54
CA VAL A 162 21.45 6.26 -7.15
C VAL A 162 21.85 4.95 -6.44
N ALA A 163 21.47 3.77 -6.95
CA ALA A 163 21.64 2.50 -6.23
C ALA A 163 22.10 1.29 -7.06
N GLY A 164 22.71 1.47 -8.24
CA GLY A 164 23.15 0.34 -9.08
C GLY A 164 22.00 -0.54 -9.59
N GLY A 165 20.78 0.03 -9.63
CA GLY A 165 19.52 -0.58 -10.02
C GLY A 165 18.35 0.36 -9.68
N LYS A 166 17.15 0.09 -10.23
CA LYS A 166 15.95 0.93 -9.94
C LYS A 166 15.55 0.80 -8.46
N PRO A 167 15.54 1.91 -7.67
CA PRO A 167 15.16 1.86 -6.26
C PRO A 167 13.67 1.53 -6.07
N GLN A 168 13.27 1.11 -4.87
CA GLN A 168 11.87 0.81 -4.56
C GLN A 168 10.97 2.05 -4.66
N SER A 169 11.55 3.24 -4.52
CA SER A 169 10.93 4.55 -4.74
C SER A 169 10.70 4.92 -6.22
N ALA A 170 11.28 4.20 -7.19
CA ALA A 170 11.13 4.47 -8.62
C ALA A 170 9.66 4.61 -9.09
N PRO A 171 8.73 3.70 -8.78
CA PRO A 171 7.33 3.84 -9.20
C PRO A 171 6.57 5.01 -8.53
N ILE A 172 7.16 5.62 -7.50
CA ILE A 172 6.56 6.69 -6.70
C ILE A 172 7.09 8.06 -7.15
N CYS A 173 8.39 8.16 -7.40
CA CYS A 173 9.06 9.41 -7.66
C CYS A 173 8.70 9.99 -9.02
N LEU A 174 8.13 11.19 -9.00
CA LEU A 174 8.08 12.10 -10.14
C LEU A 174 9.18 13.14 -9.97
N CYS A 175 10.15 13.19 -10.87
CA CYS A 175 11.29 14.08 -10.77
C CYS A 175 10.87 15.54 -10.89
N ARG A 176 11.42 16.39 -10.00
CA ARG A 176 11.32 17.83 -10.17
C ARG A 176 12.07 18.24 -11.42
N LYS A 177 11.58 19.30 -12.08
CA LYS A 177 12.17 19.83 -13.33
C LYS A 177 13.67 20.15 -13.21
N GLU A 178 14.13 20.55 -12.03
CA GLU A 178 15.52 20.90 -11.75
C GLU A 178 16.47 19.68 -11.71
N PHE A 179 15.93 18.48 -11.48
CA PHE A 179 16.69 17.22 -11.44
C PHE A 179 16.42 16.33 -12.65
N MET A 180 15.54 16.75 -13.57
CA MET A 180 15.34 16.01 -14.81
C MET A 180 16.61 16.08 -15.67
N PRO A 181 17.05 14.96 -16.26
CA PRO A 181 18.11 15.01 -17.24
C PRO A 181 17.65 15.89 -18.40
N THR A 182 18.36 17.01 -18.63
CA THR A 182 18.14 17.82 -19.82
C THR A 182 18.31 16.90 -21.01
N THR A 183 17.26 16.74 -21.81
CA THR A 183 17.33 16.03 -23.09
C THR A 183 18.28 16.81 -24.01
N ALA A 184 19.58 16.56 -23.89
CA ALA A 184 20.53 16.79 -24.95
C ALA A 184 20.61 15.50 -25.74
N LYS A 185 19.75 15.36 -26.74
CA LYS A 185 20.01 14.44 -27.83
C LYS A 185 19.74 15.17 -29.15
N PRO A 186 20.78 15.47 -29.95
CA PRO A 186 20.62 15.95 -31.31
C PRO A 186 20.01 14.86 -32.21
#